data_AF-S3H5U9-F1
#
_entry.id   AF-S3H5U9-F1
#
_cell.length_a   1.000
_cell.length_b   1.000
_cell.length_c   1.000
_cell.angle_alpha   90.00
_cell.angle_beta   90.00
_cell.angle_gamma   90.00
#
_symmetry.space_group_name_H-M   'P 1'
#
loop_
_entity.id
_entity.type
_entity.pdbx_description
1 polymer ?
#
loop_
_entity_poly.entity_id
_entity_poly.type
_entity_poly.pdbx_seq_one_letter_code
_entity_poly.pdbx_strand_id
1 'polypeptide(L)'
;MQQCGNTAWIGFAFFQPTKALLDQDLQEHSDFGDVQHVSFSFADDWVAINGEKNRRGSASGMVILKNSFALGLLASSLIDKQFKLPRWMLFDNIEDKGMVEERSWNFQRLIVALSEQSVVPHQIHIHDVQDRSRT
;
A
#
# COMPACT_ATOMS: atom_id res chain seq x y z
N MET A 1 -1.30 22.48 27.62
CA MET A 1 -1.15 22.60 26.15
C MET A 1 0.16 21.91 25.77
N GLN A 2 0.28 20.98 24.82
CA GLN A 2 -0.65 20.32 23.93
C GLN A 2 0.14 19.19 23.22
N GLN A 3 -0.43 17.98 23.12
CA GLN A 3 -0.17 16.94 22.10
C GLN A 3 1.20 16.24 22.02
N CYS A 4 1.45 15.27 22.90
CA CYS A 4 2.21 14.05 22.60
C CYS A 4 1.33 12.86 23.02
N GLY A 5 0.86 12.01 22.10
CA GLY A 5 0.07 10.85 22.52
C GLY A 5 -0.35 9.86 21.44
N ASN A 6 -0.77 10.31 20.25
CA ASN A 6 -1.43 9.41 19.28
C ASN A 6 -0.69 9.15 17.96
N THR A 7 0.30 9.95 17.59
CA THR A 7 0.96 9.81 16.28
C THR A 7 1.97 8.66 16.20
N ALA A 8 2.61 8.30 17.32
CA ALA A 8 3.62 7.25 17.35
C ALA A 8 3.03 5.83 17.16
N TRP A 9 1.86 5.56 17.74
CA TRP A 9 1.18 4.25 17.63
C TRP A 9 0.61 4.00 16.24
N ILE A 10 0.02 5.04 15.62
CA ILE A 10 -0.48 4.98 14.24
C ILE A 10 0.68 4.74 13.27
N GLY A 11 1.82 5.42 13.46
CA GLY A 11 3.02 5.21 12.66
C GLY A 11 3.55 3.77 12.71
N PHE A 12 3.52 3.13 13.89
CA PHE A 12 4.04 1.77 14.07
C PHE A 12 3.10 0.69 13.52
N ALA A 13 1.78 0.84 13.71
CA ALA A 13 0.77 -0.08 13.17
C ALA A 13 0.69 -0.03 11.62
N PHE A 14 0.95 1.14 11.05
CA PHE A 14 0.99 1.37 9.60
C PHE A 14 2.30 0.87 8.96
N PHE A 15 3.42 1.04 9.64
CA PHE A 15 4.74 0.79 9.07
C PHE A 15 5.04 -0.68 8.78
N GLN A 16 4.67 -1.60 9.70
CA GLN A 16 4.98 -3.02 9.52
C GLN A 16 4.27 -3.66 8.31
N PRO A 17 2.95 -3.45 8.10
CA PRO A 17 2.27 -3.98 6.93
C PRO A 17 2.77 -3.34 5.64
N THR A 18 2.89 -2.01 5.55
CA THR A 18 3.34 -1.35 4.31
C THR A 18 4.78 -1.69 3.97
N LYS A 19 5.68 -1.79 4.95
CA LYS A 19 7.05 -2.26 4.72
C LYS A 19 7.06 -3.70 4.24
N ALA A 20 6.32 -4.61 4.87
CA ALA A 20 6.29 -6.01 4.44
C ALA A 20 5.74 -6.16 3.01
N LEU A 21 4.74 -5.36 2.64
CA LEU A 21 4.20 -5.32 1.28
C LEU A 21 5.24 -4.82 0.27
N LEU A 22 5.94 -3.73 0.61
CA LEU A 22 6.98 -3.17 -0.26
C LEU A 22 8.18 -4.10 -0.37
N ASP A 23 8.64 -4.71 0.73
CA ASP A 23 9.78 -5.64 0.74
C ASP A 23 9.50 -6.88 -0.13
N GLN A 24 8.27 -7.38 -0.16
CA GLN A 24 7.86 -8.50 -1.02
C GLN A 24 7.79 -8.11 -2.51
N ASP A 25 7.38 -6.87 -2.83
CA ASP A 25 7.43 -6.36 -4.22
C ASP A 25 8.87 -6.02 -4.67
N LEU A 26 9.73 -5.61 -3.73
CA LEU A 26 11.10 -5.13 -3.97
C LEU A 26 12.12 -6.22 -4.30
N GLN A 27 11.90 -7.45 -3.85
CA GLN A 27 12.81 -8.55 -4.16
C GLN A 27 12.85 -8.87 -5.66
N GLU A 28 11.77 -8.60 -6.39
CA GLU A 28 11.64 -8.92 -7.81
C GLU A 28 11.94 -7.72 -8.71
N HIS A 29 11.74 -6.48 -8.23
CA HIS A 29 12.08 -5.29 -9.00
C HIS A 29 12.68 -4.15 -8.15
N SER A 30 13.92 -3.79 -8.47
CA SER A 30 14.80 -2.92 -7.67
C SER A 30 14.46 -1.41 -7.68
N ASP A 31 13.18 -1.04 -7.71
CA ASP A 31 12.81 0.37 -7.85
C ASP A 31 13.05 1.20 -6.58
N PHE A 32 13.01 0.58 -5.39
CA PHE A 32 13.02 1.30 -4.10
C PHE A 32 14.17 0.97 -3.13
N GLY A 33 15.03 -0.02 -3.43
CA GLY A 33 16.10 -0.44 -2.52
C GLY A 33 15.58 -1.00 -1.20
N ASP A 34 16.35 -0.89 -0.10
CA ASP A 34 15.93 -1.33 1.24
C ASP A 34 14.99 -0.31 1.91
N VAL A 35 13.75 -0.68 2.23
CA VAL A 35 12.76 0.24 2.83
C VAL A 35 12.93 0.28 4.34
N GLN A 36 13.54 1.35 4.88
CA GLN A 36 13.74 1.50 6.32
C GLN A 36 12.69 2.38 6.99
N HIS A 37 12.16 3.37 6.28
CA HIS A 37 11.03 4.15 6.76
C HIS A 37 10.08 4.53 5.62
N VAL A 38 8.79 4.56 5.94
CA VAL A 38 7.75 5.13 5.09
C VAL A 38 7.14 6.32 5.82
N SER A 39 7.15 7.49 5.19
CA SER A 39 6.51 8.70 5.72
C SER A 39 5.55 9.28 4.69
N PHE A 40 4.56 10.05 5.14
CA PHE A 40 3.55 10.62 4.25
C PHE A 40 3.00 11.94 4.81
N SER A 41 2.40 12.73 3.94
CA SER A 41 1.58 13.89 4.29
C SER A 41 0.30 13.87 3.47
N PHE A 42 -0.83 13.79 4.15
CA PHE A 42 -2.13 13.96 3.51
C PHE A 42 -2.37 15.41 3.05
N ALA A 43 -1.85 16.39 3.81
CA ALA A 43 -2.02 17.81 3.52
C ALA A 43 -1.24 18.23 2.27
N ASP A 44 -0.04 17.67 2.09
CA ASP A 44 0.87 18.03 1.00
C ASP A 44 0.89 16.98 -0.14
N ASP A 45 0.01 15.97 -0.10
CA ASP A 45 -0.12 14.88 -1.08
C ASP A 45 1.22 14.22 -1.48
N TRP A 46 1.95 13.68 -0.49
CA TRP A 46 3.15 12.91 -0.76
C TRP A 46 3.31 11.68 0.12
N VAL A 47 3.98 10.68 -0.43
CA VAL A 47 4.50 9.50 0.27
C VAL A 47 6.01 9.44 0.00
N ALA A 48 6.80 9.11 1.01
CA ALA A 48 8.25 9.02 0.93
C ALA A 48 8.75 7.70 1.49
N ILE A 49 9.70 7.10 0.77
CA ILE A 49 10.50 5.98 1.25
C ILE A 49 11.87 6.53 1.59
N ASN A 50 12.39 6.24 2.78
CA ASN A 50 13.72 6.67 3.21
C ASN A 50 13.98 8.20 3.06
N GLY A 51 12.92 9.01 3.12
CA GLY A 51 12.97 10.46 3.04
C GLY A 51 12.85 11.01 1.61
N GLU A 52 12.88 10.13 0.61
CA GLU A 52 12.68 10.48 -0.78
C GLU A 52 11.18 10.58 -1.09
N LYS A 53 10.66 11.81 -1.08
CA LYS A 53 9.27 12.10 -1.44
C LYS A 53 9.01 11.80 -2.90
N ASN A 54 7.89 11.11 -3.18
CA ASN A 54 7.34 10.90 -4.51
C ASN A 54 8.44 10.50 -5.53
N ARG A 55 9.20 9.43 -5.20
CA ARG A 55 10.38 8.96 -5.94
C ARG A 55 10.19 9.11 -7.45
N ARG A 56 10.95 10.02 -8.04
CA ARG A 56 10.87 10.38 -9.47
C ARG A 56 11.71 9.37 -10.24
N GLY A 57 11.08 8.51 -11.05
CA GLY A 57 11.82 7.61 -11.93
C GLY A 57 11.08 6.36 -12.39
N SER A 58 10.04 5.92 -11.67
CA SER A 58 9.24 4.74 -12.05
C SER A 58 7.76 5.05 -11.87
N ALA A 59 7.06 5.27 -12.99
CA ALA A 59 5.60 5.51 -12.96
C ALA A 59 4.86 4.31 -12.36
N SER A 60 5.29 3.09 -12.71
CA SER A 60 4.79 1.84 -12.14
C SER A 60 5.09 1.72 -10.64
N GLY A 61 6.30 2.09 -10.21
CA GLY A 61 6.65 2.12 -8.81
C GLY A 61 5.73 3.05 -8.00
N MET A 62 5.40 4.24 -8.52
CA MET A 62 4.52 5.17 -7.80
C MET A 62 3.11 4.62 -7.62
N VAL A 63 2.60 3.88 -8.61
CA VAL A 63 1.30 3.20 -8.54
C VAL A 63 1.32 2.15 -7.43
N ILE A 64 2.34 1.28 -7.39
CA ILE A 64 2.48 0.28 -6.33
C ILE A 64 2.67 0.94 -4.96
N LEU A 65 3.50 1.99 -4.85
CA LEU A 65 3.72 2.68 -3.57
C LEU A 65 2.40 3.24 -3.01
N LYS A 66 1.60 3.93 -3.82
CA LYS A 66 0.33 4.50 -3.39
C LYS A 66 -0.69 3.40 -3.04
N ASN A 67 -0.74 2.32 -3.81
CA ASN A 67 -1.64 1.20 -3.54
C ASN A 67 -1.23 0.41 -2.27
N SER A 68 0.06 0.15 -2.07
CA SER A 68 0.60 -0.47 -0.85
C SER A 68 0.40 0.41 0.38
N PHE A 69 0.49 1.74 0.20
CA PHE A 69 0.13 2.70 1.24
C PHE A 69 -1.35 2.58 1.62
N ALA A 70 -2.26 2.57 0.65
CA ALA A 70 -3.69 2.41 0.88
C ALA A 70 -4.02 1.05 1.55
N LEU A 71 -3.41 -0.03 1.08
CA LEU A 71 -3.56 -1.36 1.67
C LEU A 71 -3.07 -1.41 3.13
N GLY A 72 -1.97 -0.72 3.46
CA GLY A 72 -1.50 -0.57 4.83
C GLY A 72 -2.45 0.21 5.74
N LEU A 73 -3.12 1.24 5.21
CA LEU A 73 -4.17 1.96 5.93
C LEU A 73 -5.40 1.05 6.19
N LEU A 74 -5.79 0.25 5.20
CA LEU A 74 -6.84 -0.75 5.39
C LEU A 74 -6.44 -1.76 6.45
N ALA A 75 -5.24 -2.36 6.37
CA ALA A 75 -4.70 -3.29 7.36
C ALA A 75 -4.74 -2.70 8.78
N SER A 76 -4.34 -1.44 8.92
CA SER A 76 -4.39 -0.72 10.20
C SER A 76 -5.82 -0.61 10.74
N SER A 77 -6.80 -0.38 9.88
CA SER A 77 -8.22 -0.34 10.26
C SER A 77 -8.80 -1.70 10.71
N LEU A 78 -8.17 -2.80 10.27
CA LEU A 78 -8.52 -4.16 10.67
C LEU A 78 -7.92 -4.51 12.04
N ILE A 79 -6.75 -3.96 12.37
CA ILE A 79 -6.06 -4.18 13.65
C ILE A 79 -6.63 -3.28 14.75
N ASP A 80 -6.72 -1.98 14.49
CA ASP A 80 -7.14 -0.98 15.48
C ASP A 80 -8.62 -0.58 15.29
N LYS A 81 -9.44 -0.89 16.30
CA LYS A 81 -10.87 -0.52 16.32
C LYS A 81 -11.12 0.98 16.44
N GLN A 82 -10.14 1.76 16.92
CA GLN A 82 -10.23 3.21 17.02
C GLN A 82 -9.92 3.90 15.68
N PHE A 83 -9.25 3.21 14.76
CA PHE A 83 -8.94 3.71 13.44
C PHE A 83 -10.22 3.90 12.62
N LYS A 84 -10.46 5.13 12.16
CA LYS A 84 -11.75 5.55 11.59
C LYS A 84 -11.87 5.36 10.08
N LEU A 85 -10.87 4.77 9.44
CA LEU A 85 -10.99 4.42 8.04
C LEU A 85 -12.05 3.32 7.86
N PRO A 86 -12.97 3.47 6.89
CA PRO A 86 -13.87 2.38 6.53
C PRO A 86 -13.10 1.12 6.16
N ARG A 87 -13.60 -0.05 6.61
CA ARG A 87 -13.06 -1.38 6.26
C ARG A 87 -13.56 -1.83 4.89
N TRP A 88 -13.54 -0.90 3.95
CA TRP A 88 -13.98 -1.05 2.59
C TRP A 88 -12.99 -0.30 1.70
N MET A 89 -12.49 -0.94 0.66
CA MET A 89 -11.53 -0.32 -0.27
C MET A 89 -11.81 -0.77 -1.70
N LEU A 90 -11.72 0.19 -2.62
CA LEU A 90 -11.74 -0.04 -4.06
C LEU A 90 -10.36 0.25 -4.61
N PHE A 91 -9.72 -0.76 -5.18
CA PHE A 91 -8.53 -0.62 -5.98
C PHE A 91 -8.94 -0.62 -7.44
N ASP A 92 -9.11 0.57 -7.99
CA ASP A 92 -9.22 0.78 -9.43
C ASP A 92 -7.81 1.16 -9.91
N ASN A 93 -7.36 0.63 -11.05
CA ASN A 93 -6.08 1.02 -11.68
C ASN A 93 -4.80 0.30 -11.15
N ILE A 94 -4.89 -0.95 -10.69
CA ILE A 94 -3.70 -1.76 -10.31
C ILE A 94 -2.80 -2.04 -11.54
N GLU A 95 -3.36 -2.14 -12.75
CA GLU A 95 -2.64 -2.51 -14.00
C GLU A 95 -2.47 -1.32 -15.00
N ASP A 96 -2.50 -0.06 -14.56
CA ASP A 96 -2.48 1.09 -15.49
C ASP A 96 -1.15 1.33 -16.22
N LYS A 97 -1.25 1.85 -17.47
CA LYS A 97 -0.23 2.61 -18.24
C LYS A 97 1.24 2.27 -17.97
N GLY A 98 1.62 1.00 -18.09
CA GLY A 98 3.02 0.58 -17.97
C GLY A 98 3.38 -0.09 -16.64
N MET A 99 2.37 -0.50 -15.87
CA MET A 99 2.55 -1.52 -14.84
C MET A 99 2.99 -2.84 -15.46
N VAL A 100 3.96 -3.50 -14.83
CA VAL A 100 4.39 -4.84 -15.18
C VAL A 100 3.38 -5.82 -14.60
N GLU A 101 2.82 -6.69 -15.43
CA GLU A 101 1.77 -7.66 -15.09
C GLU A 101 2.11 -8.48 -13.84
N GLU A 102 3.37 -8.92 -13.71
CA GLU A 102 3.89 -9.64 -12.55
C GLU A 102 3.70 -8.86 -11.23
N ARG A 103 3.95 -7.54 -11.22
CA ARG A 103 3.73 -6.69 -10.03
C ARG A 103 2.26 -6.53 -9.70
N SER A 104 1.42 -6.36 -10.71
CA SER A 104 -0.04 -6.30 -10.52
C SER A 104 -0.53 -7.60 -9.86
N TRP A 105 -0.07 -8.75 -10.34
CA TRP A 105 -0.43 -10.05 -9.76
C TRP A 105 0.13 -10.24 -8.35
N ASN A 106 1.37 -9.84 -8.09
CA ASN A 106 1.95 -9.85 -6.74
C ASN A 106 1.12 -9.00 -5.79
N PHE A 107 0.76 -7.79 -6.19
CA PHE A 107 -0.06 -6.91 -5.37
C PHE A 107 -1.45 -7.49 -5.11
N GLN A 108 -2.08 -8.12 -6.11
CA GLN A 108 -3.35 -8.84 -5.92
C GLN A 108 -3.22 -10.01 -4.93
N ARG A 109 -2.14 -10.80 -5.00
CA ARG A 109 -1.85 -11.88 -4.03
C ARG A 109 -1.71 -11.34 -2.61
N LEU A 110 -1.04 -10.20 -2.45
CA LEU A 110 -0.88 -9.53 -1.16
C LEU A 110 -2.22 -9.06 -0.57
N ILE A 111 -3.11 -8.51 -1.39
CA ILE A 111 -4.48 -8.15 -0.98
C ILE A 111 -5.23 -9.37 -0.45
N VAL A 112 -5.20 -10.48 -1.19
CA VAL A 112 -5.87 -11.73 -0.78
C VAL A 112 -5.30 -12.24 0.54
N ALA A 113 -3.97 -12.29 0.66
CA ALA A 113 -3.30 -12.76 1.88
C ALA A 113 -3.67 -11.90 3.11
N LEU A 114 -3.73 -10.57 2.96
CA LEU A 114 -4.19 -9.68 4.04
C LEU A 114 -5.66 -9.99 4.41
N SER A 115 -6.51 -10.18 3.41
CA SER A 115 -7.93 -10.45 3.61
C SER A 115 -8.16 -11.75 4.36
N GLU A 116 -7.44 -12.82 4.02
CA GLU A 116 -7.57 -14.14 4.65
C GLU A 116 -7.06 -14.15 6.11
N GLN A 117 -6.06 -13.32 6.43
CA GLN A 117 -5.51 -13.22 7.78
C GLN A 117 -6.42 -12.43 8.74
N SER A 118 -7.34 -11.63 8.21
CA SER A 118 -8.21 -10.78 9.02
C SER A 118 -9.49 -11.50 9.44
N VAL A 119 -9.74 -11.55 10.76
CA VAL A 119 -11.02 -12.03 11.33
C VAL A 119 -12.10 -10.95 11.34
N VAL A 120 -11.76 -9.72 10.94
CA VAL A 120 -12.65 -8.57 10.99
C VAL A 120 -13.39 -8.45 9.67
N PRO A 121 -14.74 -8.28 9.67
CA PRO A 121 -15.49 -8.08 8.44
C PRO A 121 -14.99 -6.86 7.67
N HIS A 122 -14.69 -7.07 6.40
CA HIS A 122 -14.20 -6.06 5.47
C HIS A 122 -14.56 -6.45 4.04
N GLN A 123 -14.41 -5.51 3.12
CA GLN A 123 -14.68 -5.75 1.70
C GLN A 123 -13.64 -5.03 0.86
N ILE A 124 -13.08 -5.75 -0.10
CA ILE A 124 -12.10 -5.22 -1.05
C ILE A 124 -12.65 -5.49 -2.44
N HIS A 125 -12.78 -4.43 -3.23
CA HIS A 125 -13.11 -4.53 -4.65
C HIS A 125 -11.85 -4.20 -5.44
N ILE A 126 -11.52 -5.05 -6.41
CA ILE A 126 -10.46 -4.80 -7.37
C ILE A 126 -11.15 -4.63 -8.71
N HIS A 127 -10.94 -3.49 -9.34
CA HIS A 127 -11.33 -3.25 -10.71
C HIS A 127 -10.07 -3.30 -11.58
N ASP A 128 -10.05 -4.26 -12.49
CA ASP A 128 -8.92 -4.55 -13.34
C ASP A 128 -9.40 -4.86 -14.77
N VAL A 129 -8.70 -4.34 -15.77
CA VAL A 129 -9.03 -4.53 -17.19
C VAL A 129 -7.88 -5.29 -17.83
N GLN A 130 -7.93 -6.62 -17.72
CA GLN A 130 -6.98 -7.49 -18.42
C GLN A 130 -7.22 -7.42 -19.93
N ASP A 131 -6.23 -6.93 -20.68
CA ASP A 131 -6.21 -7.08 -22.13
C ASP A 131 -6.01 -8.57 -22.49
N ARG A 132 -7.12 -9.26 -22.73
CA ARG A 132 -7.14 -10.69 -23.08
C ARG A 132 -6.62 -11.00 -24.49
N SER A 133 -5.96 -10.06 -25.19
CA SER A 133 -5.47 -10.27 -26.56
C SER A 133 -4.12 -11.00 -26.68
N ARG A 134 -3.50 -11.42 -25.55
CA ARG A 134 -2.22 -12.14 -25.53
C ARG A 134 -2.29 -13.49 -24.82
N THR A 135 -3.03 -14.43 -25.39
CA THR A 135 -2.88 -15.88 -25.14
C THR A 135 -2.73 -16.62 -26.45
#